data_AF-A0A2E7AV97-F1
#
_entry.id   AF-A0A2E7AV97-F1
#
_cell.length_a   1.000
_cell.length_b   1.000
_cell.length_c   1.000
_cell.angle_alpha   90.00
_cell.angle_beta   90.00
_cell.angle_gamma   90.00
#
_symmetry.space_group_name_H-M   'P 1'
#
loop_
_entity.id
_entity.type
_entity.pdbx_description
1 polymer ?
#
loop_
_entity_poly.entity_id
_entity_poly.type
_entity_poly.pdbx_seq_one_letter_code
_entity_poly.pdbx_strand_id
1 'polypeptide(L)' 'MSIITAYNEAWKNGDKEALDAIVHEEFVFNPHVGGHTMGKSDIMQFAGSGHVTSENDRILFEN' A
#
# COMPACT_ATOMS: atom_id res chain seq x y z
N MET A 1 -5.28 -17.10 0.46
CA MET A 1 -4.73 -16.19 -0.57
C MET A 1 -3.63 -15.39 0.09
N SER A 2 -2.53 -15.15 -0.63
CA SER A 2 -1.44 -14.28 -0.18
C SER A 2 -1.98 -12.86 0.04
N ILE A 3 -1.82 -12.31 1.24
CA ILE A 3 -2.24 -10.95 1.56
C ILE A 3 -1.35 -9.93 0.83
N ILE A 4 -0.07 -10.26 0.64
CA ILE A 4 0.89 -9.43 -0.07
C ILE A 4 0.59 -9.45 -1.58
N THR A 5 0.25 -10.61 -2.16
CA THR A 5 -0.22 -10.66 -3.55
C THR A 5 -1.51 -9.85 -3.73
N ALA A 6 -2.51 -10.03 -2.84
CA ALA A 6 -3.75 -9.25 -2.91
C ALA A 6 -3.50 -7.75 -2.80
N TYR A 7 -2.60 -7.32 -1.90
CA TYR A 7 -2.17 -5.93 -1.77
C TYR A 7 -1.51 -5.41 -3.06
N ASN A 8 -0.54 -6.15 -3.62
CA ASN A 8 0.16 -5.71 -4.83
C ASN A 8 -0.76 -5.62 -6.05
N GLU A 9 -1.70 -6.55 -6.20
CA GLU A 9 -2.71 -6.51 -7.26
C GLU A 9 -3.65 -5.31 -7.10
N ALA A 10 -4.18 -5.10 -5.89
CA ALA A 10 -5.06 -3.97 -5.60
C ALA A 10 -4.32 -2.63 -5.82
N TRP A 11 -3.08 -2.52 -5.36
CA TRP A 11 -2.24 -1.34 -5.53
C TRP A 11 -1.98 -1.03 -7.01
N LYS A 12 -1.58 -2.05 -7.80
CA LYS A 12 -1.29 -1.90 -9.23
C LYS A 12 -2.51 -1.47 -10.03
N ASN A 13 -3.70 -1.94 -9.65
CA ASN A 13 -4.95 -1.61 -10.30
C ASN A 13 -5.61 -0.32 -9.76
N GLY A 14 -5.04 0.30 -8.72
CA GLY A 14 -5.66 1.43 -8.04
C GLY A 14 -6.99 1.09 -7.37
N ASP A 15 -7.19 -0.18 -6.99
CA ASP A 15 -8.42 -0.69 -6.36
C ASP A 15 -8.47 -0.29 -4.89
N LYS A 16 -9.13 0.84 -4.62
CA LYS A 16 -9.26 1.39 -3.28
C LYS A 16 -10.16 0.55 -2.38
N GLU A 17 -11.15 -0.14 -2.92
CA GLU A 17 -12.04 -0.96 -2.10
C GLU A 17 -11.30 -2.19 -1.57
N ALA A 18 -10.55 -2.87 -2.45
CA ALA A 18 -9.71 -4.00 -2.05
C ALA A 18 -8.61 -3.58 -1.05
N LEU A 19 -7.95 -2.44 -1.27
CA LEU A 19 -6.94 -1.92 -0.35
C LEU A 19 -7.53 -1.56 1.02
N ASP A 20 -8.71 -0.94 1.07
CA ASP A 20 -9.35 -0.56 2.32
C ASP A 20 -9.70 -1.78 3.19
N ALA A 21 -10.11 -2.87 2.55
CA ALA A 21 -10.47 -4.12 3.23
C ALA A 21 -9.26 -4.85 3.85
N ILE A 22 -8.05 -4.66 3.31
CA ILE A 22 -6.86 -5.44 3.70
C ILE A 22 -5.81 -4.63 4.47
N VAL A 23 -5.76 -3.31 4.28
CA VAL A 23 -4.83 -2.44 5.02
C VAL A 23 -5.44 -2.14 6.39
N HIS A 24 -4.73 -2.52 7.44
CA HIS A 24 -5.16 -2.29 8.81
C HIS A 24 -5.21 -0.78 9.15
N GLU A 25 -6.11 -0.38 10.03
CA GLU A 25 -6.27 1.03 10.46
C GLU A 25 -5.00 1.59 11.12
N GLU A 26 -4.26 0.74 11.84
CA GLU A 26 -2.97 1.10 12.47
C GLU A 26 -1.77 0.99 11.52
N PHE A 27 -2.01 0.89 10.20
CA PHE A 27 -0.94 0.90 9.21
C PHE A 27 -0.13 2.19 9.30
N VAL A 28 1.19 2.04 9.27
CA VAL A 28 2.16 3.13 9.33
C VAL A 28 3.09 3.04 8.12
N PHE A 29 3.10 4.09 7.31
CA PHE A 29 4.08 4.31 6.25
C PHE A 29 5.09 5.39 6.68
N ASN A 30 6.35 4.98 6.80
CA ASN A 30 7.45 5.87 7.13
C ASN A 30 8.29 6.10 5.85
N PRO A 31 8.05 7.20 5.11
CA PRO A 31 8.83 7.50 3.91
C PRO A 31 10.30 7.73 4.25
N HIS A 32 11.16 7.61 3.23
CA HIS A 32 12.60 7.92 3.36
C HIS A 32 12.85 9.37 3.80
N VAL A 33 11.97 10.30 3.37
CA VAL A 33 11.98 11.69 3.87
C VAL A 33 11.57 11.66 5.33
N GLY A 34 12.55 11.71 6.22
CA GLY A 34 12.35 11.62 7.67
C GLY A 34 11.48 12.76 8.22
N GLY A 35 10.83 12.48 9.35
CA GLY A 35 9.96 13.45 10.04
C GLY A 35 8.49 13.40 9.62
N HIS A 36 8.13 12.51 8.70
CA HIS A 36 6.75 12.24 8.32
C HIS A 36 6.38 10.79 8.60
N THR A 37 5.20 10.60 9.17
CA THR A 37 4.54 9.30 9.32
C THR A 37 3.16 9.45 8.70
N MET A 38 2.82 8.53 7.80
CA MET A 38 1.55 8.51 7.07
C MET A 38 0.74 7.29 7.52
N GLY A 39 -0.57 7.46 7.60
CA GLY A 39 -1.51 6.40 7.96
C GLY A 39 -2.21 5.79 6.75
N LYS A 40 -3.16 4.88 7.01
CA LYS A 40 -4.01 4.25 5.98
C LYS A 40 -4.65 5.31 5.06
N SER A 41 -5.31 6.32 5.62
CA SER A 41 -6.00 7.37 4.84
C SER A 41 -5.10 8.12 3.87
N ASP A 42 -3.81 8.25 4.18
CA ASP A 42 -2.84 8.94 3.32
C ASP A 42 -2.47 8.07 2.13
N ILE A 43 -2.17 6.78 2.35
CA ILE A 43 -1.83 5.87 1.24
C ILE A 43 -3.02 5.60 0.32
N MET A 44 -4.25 5.66 0.84
CA MET A 44 -5.48 5.54 0.03
C MET A 44 -5.65 6.70 -0.96
N GLN A 45 -5.04 7.85 -0.68
CA GLN A 45 -5.00 8.97 -1.63
C GLN A 45 -3.99 8.73 -2.75
N PHE A 46 -2.92 7.97 -2.50
CA PHE A 46 -1.91 7.63 -3.49
C PHE A 46 -2.37 6.55 -4.46
N ALA A 47 -3.13 5.56 -3.98
CA ALA A 47 -3.64 4.46 -4.80
C ALA A 47 -4.43 5.00 -6.02
N GLY A 48 -4.02 4.58 -7.22
CA GLY A 48 -4.64 5.01 -8.48
C GLY A 48 -4.44 6.48 -8.86
N SER A 49 -3.67 7.26 -8.10
CA SER A 49 -3.44 8.69 -8.38
C SER A 49 -2.56 8.97 -9.60
N GLY A 50 -1.77 7.98 -10.04
CA GLY A 50 -0.75 8.14 -11.08
C GLY A 50 0.51 8.90 -10.63
N HIS A 51 0.54 9.44 -9.41
CA HIS A 51 1.68 10.20 -8.87
C HIS A 51 2.68 9.31 -8.10
N VAL A 52 2.24 8.12 -7.69
CA VAL A 52 3.04 7.14 -6.95
C VAL A 52 2.95 5.81 -7.68
N THR A 53 4.11 5.19 -7.91
CA THR A 53 4.24 3.91 -8.58
C THR A 53 5.16 3.00 -7.78
N SER A 54 4.77 1.74 -7.63
CA SER A 54 5.67 0.72 -7.09
C SER A 54 6.66 0.26 -8.17
N GLU A 55 7.90 0.02 -7.76
CA GLU A 55 8.95 -0.52 -8.61
C GLU A 55 9.66 -1.66 -7.88
N ASN A 56 10.10 -2.66 -8.64
CA ASN A 56 10.89 -3.79 -8.11
C ASN A 56 10.20 -4.55 -6.96
N ASP A 57 8.88 -4.75 -7.03
CA ASP A 57 8.10 -5.47 -6.02
C ASP A 57 8.68 -6.86 -5.73
N ARG A 58 9.06 -7.10 -4.46
CA ARG A 58 9.64 -8.36 -4.01
C ARG A 58 9.00 -8.78 -2.69
N ILE A 59 8.46 -10.01 -2.68
CA ILE A 59 7.97 -10.64 -1.45
C ILE A 59 9.15 -11.37 -0.81
N LEU A 60 9.66 -10.84 0.30
CA LEU A 60 10.76 -11.47 1.04
C LEU A 60 10.27 -12.58 1.96
N PHE A 61 9.07 -12.44 2.51
CA PHE A 61 8.44 -13.39 3.41
C PHE A 61 6.93 -13.17 3.49
N GLU A 62 6.18 -14.26 3.63
CA GLU A 62 4.76 -14.28 3.97
C GLU A 62 4.47 -15.55 4.77
N ASN A 63 3.68 -15.43 5.85
CA ASN A 63 3.26 -16.54 6.71
C ASN A 63 2.09 -17.33 6.12
#